data_AF-A0A0F9LUM7-F1
#
_entry.id   AF-A0A0F9LUM7-F1
#
_cell.length_a   1.000
_cell.length_b   1.000
_cell.length_c   1.000
_cell.angle_alpha   90.00
_cell.angle_beta   90.00
_cell.angle_gamma   90.00
#
_symmetry.space_group_name_H-M   'P 1'
#
loop_
_entity.id
_entity.type
_entity.pdbx_description
1 polymer ?
#
loop_
_entity_poly.entity_id
_entity_poly.type
_entity_poly.pdbx_seq_one_letter_code
_entity_poly.pdbx_strand_id
1 'polypeptide(L)'
;EAKYYNLIKNFSSIRDKRSKEILTILTFQFCLIIFLYSIYIITQNIIFKNIYIAIYLMGAFFTSYTLIKNPSLLIELTNRIYDFIIFHRSGILLYSYNFETGEETDESLIKGSILIGINHILSNFIDKKDQLNLIKMKNRQIILEYDTNHGYALLLTVNHKNSFIDNAVKSFMKKFTSLNKEKLKKLSGLIDISEFRNAKGLLSEFFEPFIIKN
;
A
#
# COMPACT_ATOMS: atom_id res chain seq x y z
N GLU A 1 -5.42 -28.06 2.32
CA GLU A 1 -6.68 -27.46 1.81
C GLU A 1 -6.87 -25.95 2.09
N ALA A 2 -6.06 -25.28 2.91
CA ALA A 2 -6.27 -23.87 3.28
C ALA A 2 -5.81 -22.78 2.26
N LYS A 3 -5.31 -23.13 1.06
CA LYS A 3 -4.75 -22.14 0.11
C LYS A 3 -5.79 -21.48 -0.82
N TYR A 4 -6.86 -22.19 -1.20
CA TYR A 4 -7.89 -21.64 -2.10
C TYR A 4 -8.77 -20.58 -1.42
N TYR A 5 -9.03 -20.74 -0.12
CA TYR A 5 -9.80 -19.77 0.67
C TYR A 5 -9.11 -18.39 0.72
N ASN A 6 -7.78 -18.34 0.60
CA ASN A 6 -7.01 -17.09 0.60
C ASN A 6 -7.14 -16.27 -0.70
N LEU A 7 -7.41 -16.91 -1.85
CA LEU A 7 -7.58 -16.18 -3.11
C LEU A 7 -8.87 -15.35 -3.06
N ILE A 8 -10.01 -15.97 -2.74
CA ILE A 8 -11.30 -15.28 -2.60
C ILE A 8 -11.24 -14.19 -1.51
N LYS A 9 -10.56 -14.45 -0.39
CA LYS A 9 -10.34 -13.44 0.66
C LYS A 9 -9.45 -12.28 0.18
N ASN A 10 -8.50 -12.53 -0.71
CA ASN A 10 -7.72 -11.47 -1.36
C ASN A 10 -8.55 -10.67 -2.38
N PHE A 11 -9.51 -11.28 -3.08
CA PHE A 11 -10.48 -10.54 -3.92
C PHE A 11 -11.36 -9.60 -3.09
N SER A 12 -11.71 -9.98 -1.86
CA SER A 12 -12.43 -9.09 -0.94
C SER A 12 -11.56 -7.97 -0.35
N SER A 13 -10.22 -8.08 -0.44
CA SER A 13 -9.31 -7.02 0.01
C SER A 13 -8.98 -5.97 -1.06
N ILE A 14 -9.39 -6.21 -2.32
CA ILE A 14 -9.23 -5.23 -3.40
C ILE A 14 -10.27 -4.15 -3.18
N ARG A 15 -9.77 -2.93 -3.01
CA ARG A 15 -10.54 -1.80 -2.50
C ARG A 15 -11.29 -1.11 -3.62
N ASP A 16 -10.71 -1.06 -4.81
CA ASP A 16 -11.39 -0.51 -5.98
C ASP A 16 -12.39 -1.50 -6.58
N LYS A 17 -13.68 -1.10 -6.61
CA LYS A 17 -14.79 -1.90 -7.14
C LYS A 17 -14.56 -2.28 -8.60
N ARG A 18 -14.03 -1.36 -9.41
CA ARG A 18 -13.76 -1.60 -10.83
C ARG A 18 -12.64 -2.62 -11.02
N SER A 19 -11.58 -2.50 -10.23
CA SER A 19 -10.48 -3.45 -10.20
C SER A 19 -10.94 -4.86 -9.79
N LYS A 20 -11.84 -4.95 -8.81
CA LYS A 20 -12.46 -6.20 -8.39
C LYS A 20 -13.30 -6.85 -9.49
N GLU A 21 -14.13 -6.09 -10.20
CA GLU A 21 -14.93 -6.57 -11.33
C GLU A 21 -14.04 -7.13 -12.45
N ILE A 22 -13.02 -6.36 -12.85
CA ILE A 22 -12.03 -6.78 -13.85
C ILE A 22 -11.36 -8.09 -13.43
N LEU A 23 -10.88 -8.18 -12.19
CA LEU A 23 -10.18 -9.36 -11.71
C LEU A 23 -11.11 -10.59 -11.63
N THR A 24 -12.39 -10.38 -11.33
CA THR A 24 -13.41 -11.44 -11.32
C THR A 24 -13.62 -11.99 -12.73
N ILE A 25 -13.72 -11.11 -13.74
CA ILE A 25 -13.82 -11.50 -15.15
C ILE A 25 -12.59 -12.29 -15.60
N LEU A 26 -11.39 -11.81 -15.26
CA LEU A 26 -10.14 -12.50 -15.59
C LEU A 26 -10.06 -13.89 -14.93
N THR A 27 -10.54 -14.02 -13.70
CA THR A 27 -10.56 -15.30 -12.98
C THR A 27 -11.54 -16.27 -13.61
N PHE A 28 -12.75 -15.81 -13.93
CA PHE A 28 -13.75 -16.63 -14.62
C PHE A 28 -13.23 -17.12 -15.98
N GLN A 29 -12.59 -16.23 -16.74
CA GLN A 29 -11.96 -16.57 -18.00
C GLN A 29 -10.86 -17.62 -17.82
N PHE A 30 -10.01 -17.48 -16.81
CA PHE A 30 -8.96 -18.46 -16.51
C PHE A 30 -9.55 -19.83 -16.13
N CYS A 31 -10.61 -19.86 -15.32
CA CYS A 31 -11.33 -21.09 -15.00
C CYS A 31 -11.93 -21.75 -16.24
N LEU A 32 -12.53 -20.98 -17.16
CA LEU A 32 -13.08 -21.47 -18.41
C LEU A 32 -11.99 -22.09 -19.30
N ILE A 33 -10.82 -21.45 -19.39
CA ILE A 33 -9.66 -21.96 -20.15
C ILE A 33 -9.21 -23.32 -19.58
N ILE A 34 -9.05 -23.43 -18.25
CA ILE A 34 -8.68 -24.69 -17.59
C ILE A 34 -9.72 -25.78 -17.87
N PHE A 35 -11.00 -25.44 -17.76
CA PHE A 35 -12.10 -26.38 -17.98
C PHE A 35 -12.11 -26.93 -19.42
N LEU A 36 -12.01 -26.05 -20.43
CA LEU A 36 -11.96 -26.44 -21.83
C LEU A 36 -10.74 -27.30 -22.16
N TYR A 37 -9.58 -26.94 -21.59
CA TYR A 37 -8.37 -27.73 -21.76
C TYR A 37 -8.48 -29.12 -21.12
N SER A 38 -9.12 -29.20 -19.95
CA SER A 38 -9.39 -30.47 -19.27
C SER A 38 -10.32 -31.37 -20.09
N ILE A 39 -11.39 -30.82 -20.68
CA ILE A 39 -12.28 -31.55 -21.59
C ILE A 39 -11.52 -32.03 -22.82
N TYR A 40 -10.65 -31.20 -23.39
CA TYR A 40 -9.82 -31.60 -24.52
C TYR A 40 -8.92 -32.79 -24.17
N ILE A 41 -8.28 -32.80 -23.00
CA ILE A 41 -7.44 -33.93 -22.57
C ILE A 41 -8.25 -35.23 -22.45
N ILE A 42 -9.48 -35.17 -21.91
CA ILE A 42 -10.32 -36.36 -21.71
C ILE A 42 -10.88 -36.87 -23.03
N THR A 43 -11.37 -35.98 -23.89
CA THR A 43 -12.09 -36.35 -25.12
C THR A 43 -11.18 -36.50 -26.33
N GLN A 44 -9.97 -35.93 -26.30
CA GLN A 44 -9.03 -35.81 -27.42
C GLN A 44 -9.67 -35.19 -28.68
N ASN A 45 -10.77 -34.45 -28.53
CA ASN A 45 -11.54 -33.93 -29.65
C ASN A 45 -10.95 -32.59 -30.15
N ILE A 46 -10.70 -32.52 -31.46
CA ILE A 46 -10.10 -31.36 -32.13
C ILE A 46 -10.94 -30.07 -31.99
N ILE A 47 -12.26 -30.20 -31.87
CA ILE A 47 -13.16 -29.05 -31.72
C ILE A 47 -12.87 -28.34 -30.40
N PHE A 48 -12.74 -29.09 -29.29
CA PHE A 48 -12.40 -28.51 -27.99
C PHE A 48 -11.00 -27.88 -27.97
N LYS A 49 -10.04 -28.45 -28.71
CA LYS A 49 -8.71 -27.84 -28.90
C LYS A 49 -8.82 -26.45 -29.54
N ASN A 50 -9.56 -26.34 -30.64
CA ASN A 50 -9.69 -25.08 -31.36
C ASN A 50 -10.45 -24.03 -30.54
N ILE A 51 -11.51 -24.43 -29.84
CA ILE A 51 -12.25 -23.54 -28.92
C ILE A 51 -11.35 -23.05 -27.78
N TYR A 52 -10.57 -23.94 -27.16
CA TYR A 52 -9.59 -23.59 -26.13
C TYR A 52 -8.59 -22.55 -26.66
N ILE A 53 -7.98 -22.78 -27.82
CA ILE A 53 -6.98 -21.87 -28.42
C ILE A 53 -7.60 -20.49 -28.68
N ALA A 54 -8.80 -20.45 -29.26
CA ALA A 54 -9.49 -19.19 -29.57
C ALA A 54 -9.79 -18.38 -28.30
N ILE A 55 -10.35 -19.01 -27.26
CA ILE A 55 -10.67 -18.35 -25.99
C ILE A 55 -9.40 -17.93 -25.26
N TYR A 56 -8.35 -18.76 -25.29
CA TYR A 56 -7.05 -18.43 -24.70
C TYR A 56 -6.45 -17.17 -25.34
N LEU A 57 -6.41 -17.09 -26.68
CA LEU A 57 -5.87 -15.92 -27.39
C LEU A 57 -6.70 -14.66 -27.11
N MET A 58 -8.02 -14.77 -27.13
CA MET A 58 -8.91 -13.65 -26.79
C MET A 58 -8.67 -13.17 -25.35
N GLY A 59 -8.46 -14.09 -24.42
CA GLY A 59 -8.14 -13.76 -23.03
C GLY A 59 -6.76 -13.17 -22.83
N ALA A 60 -5.75 -13.67 -23.51
CA ALA A 60 -4.41 -13.11 -23.47
C ALA A 60 -4.42 -11.66 -23.97
N PHE A 61 -5.15 -11.38 -25.06
CA PHE A 61 -5.30 -10.03 -25.58
C PHE A 61 -6.05 -9.11 -24.61
N PHE A 62 -7.21 -9.56 -24.10
CA PHE A 62 -8.01 -8.79 -23.15
C PHE A 62 -7.26 -8.48 -21.85
N THR A 63 -6.55 -9.47 -21.30
CA THR A 63 -5.73 -9.32 -20.09
C THR A 63 -4.61 -8.31 -20.33
N SER A 64 -3.88 -8.45 -21.45
CA SER A 64 -2.79 -7.54 -21.80
C SER A 64 -3.28 -6.10 -21.99
N TYR A 65 -4.39 -5.92 -22.72
CA TYR A 65 -5.02 -4.61 -22.90
C TYR A 65 -5.40 -3.97 -21.57
N THR A 66 -5.99 -4.76 -20.67
CA THR A 66 -6.42 -4.30 -19.35
C THR A 66 -5.24 -3.89 -18.47
N LEU A 67 -4.15 -4.67 -18.48
CA LEU A 67 -2.92 -4.36 -17.73
C LEU A 67 -2.23 -3.10 -18.25
N ILE A 68 -2.20 -2.89 -19.58
CA ILE A 68 -1.63 -1.68 -20.19
C ILE A 68 -2.47 -0.46 -19.83
N LYS A 69 -3.81 -0.58 -19.86
CA LYS A 69 -4.71 0.55 -19.60
C LYS A 69 -4.78 0.92 -18.11
N ASN A 70 -4.68 -0.06 -17.21
CA ASN A 70 -4.79 0.12 -15.77
C ASN A 70 -3.61 -0.54 -15.02
N PRO A 71 -2.40 0.02 -15.10
CA PRO A 71 -1.22 -0.55 -14.43
C PRO A 71 -1.33 -0.55 -12.91
N SER A 72 -2.19 0.30 -12.34
CA SER A 72 -2.51 0.33 -10.91
C SER A 72 -3.02 -1.01 -10.37
N LEU A 73 -3.66 -1.84 -11.21
CA LEU A 73 -4.11 -3.18 -10.84
C LEU A 73 -2.97 -4.05 -10.30
N LEU A 74 -1.80 -4.01 -10.96
CA LEU A 74 -0.63 -4.78 -10.53
C LEU A 74 -0.06 -4.23 -9.22
N ILE A 75 -0.10 -2.91 -9.05
CA ILE A 75 0.42 -2.25 -7.86
C ILE A 75 -0.43 -2.62 -6.63
N GLU A 76 -1.76 -2.56 -6.75
CA GLU A 76 -2.70 -2.91 -5.66
C GLU A 76 -2.67 -4.42 -5.33
N LEU A 77 -2.47 -5.28 -6.35
CA LEU A 77 -2.38 -6.72 -6.15
C LEU A 77 -1.11 -7.16 -5.43
N THR A 78 0.03 -6.55 -5.76
CA THR A 78 1.34 -6.98 -5.26
C THR A 78 1.74 -6.27 -3.98
N ASN A 79 1.20 -5.07 -3.72
CA ASN A 79 1.59 -4.24 -2.60
C ASN A 79 0.41 -3.99 -1.67
N ARG A 80 0.67 -4.10 -0.38
CA ARG A 80 -0.27 -3.75 0.67
C ARG A 80 0.39 -2.78 1.62
N ILE A 81 -0.30 -1.68 1.87
CA ILE A 81 0.05 -0.70 2.91
C ILE A 81 -0.94 -0.91 4.05
N TYR A 82 -0.42 -0.95 5.27
CA TYR A 82 -1.19 -1.21 6.49
C TYR A 82 -1.44 0.07 7.27
N ASP A 83 -0.36 0.80 7.57
CA ASP A 83 -0.40 1.97 8.43
C ASP A 83 0.55 3.04 7.93
N PHE A 84 0.14 4.28 8.09
CA PHE A 84 0.92 5.47 7.78
C PHE A 84 0.87 6.43 8.95
N ILE A 85 2.04 6.85 9.40
CA ILE A 85 2.17 7.66 10.61
C ILE A 85 3.22 8.74 10.36
N ILE A 86 2.91 9.97 10.75
CA ILE A 86 3.85 11.08 10.82
C ILE A 86 4.00 11.46 12.28
N PHE A 87 5.24 11.55 12.75
CA PHE A 87 5.53 11.98 14.11
C PHE A 87 6.66 12.99 14.14
N HIS A 88 6.60 13.90 15.10
CA HIS A 88 7.67 14.82 15.40
C HIS A 88 8.69 14.15 16.34
N ARG A 89 9.95 14.60 16.30
CA ARG A 89 11.06 14.13 17.16
C ARG A 89 10.77 14.24 18.66
N SER A 90 9.81 15.07 19.07
CA SER A 90 9.33 15.14 20.45
C SER A 90 8.43 13.96 20.86
N GLY A 91 8.14 13.03 19.95
CA GLY A 91 7.22 11.92 20.17
C GLY A 91 5.75 12.24 19.91
N ILE A 92 5.45 13.43 19.39
CA ILE A 92 4.07 13.86 19.11
C ILE A 92 3.61 13.31 17.76
N LEU A 93 2.45 12.66 17.76
CA LEU A 93 1.77 12.20 16.57
C LEU A 93 1.21 13.40 15.81
N LEU A 94 1.69 13.66 14.60
CA LEU A 94 1.21 14.76 13.75
C LEU A 94 0.04 14.33 12.87
N TYR A 95 0.09 13.08 12.38
CA TYR A 95 -0.95 12.51 11.54
C TYR A 95 -0.87 10.99 11.55
N SER A 96 -2.01 10.32 11.45
CA SER A 96 -2.05 8.87 11.33
C SER A 96 -3.22 8.42 10.45
N TYR A 97 -2.96 7.41 9.63
CA TYR A 97 -3.95 6.83 8.73
C TYR A 97 -3.80 5.31 8.69
N ASN A 98 -4.93 4.62 8.85
CA ASN A 98 -5.00 3.17 8.77
C ASN A 98 -5.46 2.78 7.35
N PHE A 99 -4.53 2.24 6.58
CA PHE A 99 -4.79 1.71 5.24
C PHE A 99 -5.44 0.32 5.27
N GLU A 100 -6.00 -0.17 6.38
CA GLU A 100 -6.89 -1.33 6.43
C GLU A 100 -8.33 -0.91 6.73
N THR A 101 -8.55 0.06 7.63
CA THR A 101 -9.88 0.57 7.99
C THR A 101 -10.33 1.76 7.15
N GLY A 102 -9.40 2.50 6.54
CA GLY A 102 -9.69 3.72 5.79
C GLY A 102 -9.89 4.96 6.68
N GLU A 103 -9.65 4.83 7.98
CA GLU A 103 -9.90 5.87 8.97
C GLU A 103 -8.61 6.59 9.38
N GLU A 104 -8.74 7.90 9.62
CA GLU A 104 -7.77 8.64 10.41
C GLU A 104 -7.92 8.17 11.86
N THR A 105 -6.86 7.58 12.41
CA THR A 105 -6.92 7.06 13.78
C THR A 105 -6.31 8.08 14.74
N ASP A 106 -7.14 8.79 15.50
CA ASP A 106 -6.66 9.68 16.57
C ASP A 106 -6.14 8.88 17.78
N GLU A 107 -6.63 7.65 17.97
CA GLU A 107 -6.28 6.81 19.10
C GLU A 107 -5.71 5.47 18.68
N SER A 108 -4.42 5.30 18.92
CA SER A 108 -3.88 3.99 19.27
C SER A 108 -2.74 4.21 20.26
N LEU A 109 -3.04 4.02 21.53
CA LEU A 109 -2.08 3.88 22.63
C LEU A 109 -0.89 2.97 22.26
N ILE A 110 -1.15 1.96 21.42
CA ILE A 110 -0.15 1.02 20.90
C ILE A 110 0.78 1.70 19.87
N LYS A 111 0.25 2.50 18.94
CA LYS A 111 1.06 3.29 18.00
C LYS A 111 1.89 4.33 18.75
N GLY A 112 1.34 4.99 19.76
CA GLY A 112 2.05 5.92 20.64
C GLY A 112 3.20 5.25 21.41
N SER A 113 2.98 4.05 21.96
CA SER A 113 4.01 3.29 22.68
C SER A 113 5.14 2.78 21.76
N ILE A 114 4.78 2.33 20.55
CA ILE A 114 5.75 1.95 19.50
C ILE A 114 6.54 3.18 19.04
N LEU A 115 5.88 4.32 18.86
CA LEU A 115 6.50 5.59 18.52
C LEU A 115 7.46 6.09 19.60
N ILE A 116 7.08 6.00 20.87
CA ILE A 116 7.95 6.36 22.01
C ILE A 116 9.16 5.43 22.09
N GLY A 117 8.95 4.11 21.92
CA GLY A 117 10.04 3.13 21.89
C GLY A 117 10.98 3.33 20.71
N ILE A 118 10.44 3.59 19.52
CA ILE A 118 11.20 3.95 18.32
C ILE A 118 11.94 5.27 18.55
N ASN A 119 11.29 6.31 19.07
CA ASN A 119 11.91 7.61 19.33
C ASN A 119 13.06 7.53 20.35
N HIS A 120 12.95 6.68 21.37
CA HIS A 120 14.01 6.40 22.35
C HIS A 120 15.17 5.58 21.76
N ILE A 121 14.88 4.64 20.85
CA ILE A 121 15.91 3.89 20.11
C ILE A 121 16.63 4.82 19.12
N LEU A 122 15.89 5.75 18.50
CA LEU A 122 16.38 6.65 17.45
C LEU A 122 17.07 7.90 17.96
N SER A 123 16.72 8.41 19.15
CA SER A 123 17.40 9.56 19.77
C SER A 123 18.87 9.30 20.07
N ASN A 124 19.29 8.03 20.08
CA ASN A 124 20.68 7.61 20.21
C ASN A 124 21.44 7.58 18.88
N PHE A 125 20.76 7.71 17.74
CA PHE A 125 21.36 7.77 16.41
C PHE A 125 21.47 9.23 15.95
N ILE A 126 22.54 9.90 16.44
CA ILE A 126 22.82 11.32 16.21
C ILE A 126 23.22 11.58 14.75
N ASP A 127 23.82 10.59 14.08
CA ASP A 127 24.31 10.70 12.70
C ASP A 127 23.43 9.95 11.69
N LYS A 128 23.29 10.52 10.48
CA LYS A 128 22.54 9.92 9.35
C LYS A 128 22.96 8.48 9.00
N LYS A 129 24.19 8.07 9.35
CA LYS A 129 24.71 6.72 9.07
C LYS A 129 24.07 5.64 9.94
N ASP A 130 23.63 6.00 11.14
CA ASP A 130 23.11 5.03 12.11
C ASP A 130 21.57 5.04 12.18
N GLN A 131 20.92 5.83 11.32
CA GLN A 131 19.47 5.90 11.24
C GLN A 131 18.87 4.62 10.67
N LEU A 132 18.01 4.00 11.47
CA LEU A 132 17.28 2.82 11.06
C LEU A 132 16.14 3.21 10.10
N ASN A 133 16.28 2.85 8.83
CA ASN A 133 15.34 3.21 7.76
C ASN A 133 14.38 2.06 7.38
N LEU A 134 14.63 0.84 7.86
CA LEU A 134 13.83 -0.34 7.54
C LEU A 134 13.87 -1.39 8.65
N ILE A 135 12.71 -1.76 9.17
CA ILE A 135 12.54 -2.94 10.03
C ILE A 135 11.88 -4.04 9.22
N LYS A 136 12.57 -5.17 9.02
CA LYS A 136 12.00 -6.35 8.34
C LYS A 136 11.42 -7.31 9.37
N MET A 137 10.14 -7.59 9.24
CA MET A 137 9.43 -8.65 9.98
C MET A 137 9.07 -9.79 9.03
N LYS A 138 8.54 -10.90 9.56
CA LYS A 138 8.22 -12.11 8.77
C LYS A 138 7.32 -11.82 7.55
N ASN A 139 6.28 -11.01 7.73
CA ASN A 139 5.28 -10.73 6.69
C ASN A 139 5.06 -9.22 6.45
N ARG A 140 5.85 -8.37 7.08
CA ARG A 140 5.69 -6.91 7.06
C ARG A 140 7.05 -6.24 7.08
N GLN A 141 7.11 -5.04 6.53
CA GLN A 141 8.26 -4.17 6.58
C GLN A 141 7.80 -2.80 7.05
N ILE A 142 8.53 -2.23 8.01
CA ILE A 142 8.29 -0.87 8.48
C ILE A 142 9.38 0.00 7.86
N ILE A 143 8.97 0.90 6.98
CA ILE A 143 9.84 1.92 6.38
C ILE A 143 9.82 3.13 7.31
N LEU A 144 11.00 3.63 7.65
CA LEU A 144 11.16 4.86 8.42
C LEU A 144 11.98 5.84 7.58
N GLU A 145 11.42 7.02 7.33
CA GLU A 145 12.08 8.09 6.58
C GLU A 145 12.09 9.36 7.44
N TYR A 146 13.25 10.00 7.56
CA TYR A 146 13.47 11.13 8.46
C TYR A 146 13.72 12.43 7.70
N ASP A 147 13.06 13.50 8.10
CA ASP A 147 13.47 14.87 7.79
C ASP A 147 14.12 15.48 9.03
N THR A 148 15.43 15.22 9.17
CA THR A 148 16.24 15.72 10.29
C THR A 148 16.26 17.25 10.37
N ASN A 149 16.13 17.95 9.23
CA ASN A 149 16.14 19.41 9.19
C ASN A 149 14.85 20.02 9.77
N HIS A 150 13.73 19.30 9.67
CA HIS A 150 12.42 19.75 10.15
C HIS A 150 11.91 18.95 11.34
N GLY A 151 12.73 18.02 11.86
CA GLY A 151 12.51 17.32 13.12
C GLY A 151 11.33 16.36 13.12
N TYR A 152 10.98 15.73 12.00
CA TYR A 152 9.89 14.77 11.94
C TYR A 152 10.27 13.52 11.13
N ALA A 153 9.47 12.48 11.27
CA ALA A 153 9.65 11.21 10.58
C ALA A 153 8.31 10.66 10.08
N LEU A 154 8.40 9.90 8.99
CA LEU A 154 7.31 9.14 8.41
C LEU A 154 7.58 7.65 8.65
N LEU A 155 6.58 6.96 9.21
CA LEU A 155 6.57 5.52 9.38
C LEU A 155 5.48 4.94 8.48
N LEU A 156 5.88 4.03 7.59
CA LEU A 156 4.99 3.33 6.68
C LEU A 156 5.12 1.81 6.87
N THR A 157 4.04 1.15 7.24
CA THR A 157 4.01 -0.31 7.36
C THR A 157 3.47 -0.90 6.06
N VAL A 158 4.27 -1.74 5.41
CA VAL A 158 3.96 -2.37 4.11
C VAL A 158 4.20 -3.87 4.14
N ASN A 159 3.68 -4.63 3.18
CA ASN A 159 4.03 -6.04 3.01
C ASN A 159 5.46 -6.20 2.48
N HIS A 160 5.85 -5.36 1.52
CA HIS A 160 7.17 -5.36 0.90
C HIS A 160 7.52 -3.95 0.36
N LYS A 161 8.71 -3.44 0.69
CA LYS A 161 9.26 -2.19 0.17
C LYS A 161 9.67 -2.34 -1.29
N ASN A 162 9.26 -1.41 -2.15
CA ASN A 162 9.65 -1.37 -3.55
C ASN A 162 9.91 0.08 -4.00
N SER A 163 10.39 0.25 -5.23
CA SER A 163 10.70 1.58 -5.79
C SER A 163 9.49 2.50 -5.89
N PHE A 164 8.28 1.96 -6.15
CA PHE A 164 7.05 2.75 -6.17
C PHE A 164 6.76 3.36 -4.79
N ILE A 165 6.79 2.54 -3.75
CA ILE A 165 6.56 2.97 -2.36
C ILE A 165 7.62 3.97 -1.93
N ASP A 166 8.89 3.71 -2.22
CA ASP A 166 9.99 4.64 -1.91
C ASP A 166 9.79 6.01 -2.57
N ASN A 167 9.38 6.02 -3.84
CA ASN A 167 9.12 7.26 -4.58
C ASN A 167 7.89 7.99 -4.05
N ALA A 168 6.83 7.26 -3.66
CA ALA A 168 5.64 7.82 -3.03
C ALA A 168 5.97 8.46 -1.68
N VAL A 169 6.74 7.78 -0.82
CA VAL A 169 7.20 8.29 0.48
C VAL A 169 8.04 9.56 0.31
N LYS A 170 9.03 9.55 -0.58
CA LYS A 170 9.89 10.72 -0.85
C LYS A 170 9.10 11.91 -1.38
N SER A 171 8.20 11.67 -2.33
CA SER A 171 7.36 12.71 -2.92
C SER A 171 6.41 13.31 -1.89
N PHE A 172 5.76 12.45 -1.11
CA PHE A 172 4.91 12.85 0.01
C PHE A 172 5.70 13.74 0.99
N MET A 173 6.85 13.28 1.48
CA MET A 173 7.62 14.03 2.47
C MET A 173 8.07 15.38 1.94
N LYS A 174 8.59 15.44 0.70
CA LYS A 174 8.99 16.71 0.10
C LYS A 174 7.84 17.72 0.07
N LYS A 175 6.64 17.27 -0.32
CA LYS A 175 5.45 18.14 -0.39
C LYS A 175 4.92 18.51 1.00
N PHE A 176 4.90 17.56 1.92
CA PHE A 176 4.51 17.78 3.31
C PHE A 176 5.42 18.80 4.00
N THR A 177 6.75 18.66 3.88
CA THR A 177 7.72 19.65 4.37
C THR A 177 7.45 21.01 3.75
N SER A 178 7.25 21.08 2.43
CA SER A 178 7.01 22.36 1.76
C SER A 178 5.77 23.09 2.28
N LEU A 179 4.71 22.38 2.65
CA LEU A 179 3.46 22.98 3.12
C LEU A 179 3.49 23.30 4.62
N ASN A 180 4.26 22.54 5.41
CA ASN A 180 4.23 22.60 6.87
C ASN A 180 5.54 23.10 7.50
N LYS A 181 6.52 23.55 6.70
CA LYS A 181 7.86 23.97 7.14
C LYS A 181 7.84 24.91 8.36
N GLU A 182 7.03 25.96 8.30
CA GLU A 182 6.93 26.96 9.36
C GLU A 182 6.29 26.39 10.63
N LYS A 183 5.28 25.52 10.47
CA LYS A 183 4.61 24.86 11.59
C LYS A 183 5.55 23.89 12.29
N LEU A 184 6.25 23.05 11.52
CA LEU A 184 7.21 22.06 12.02
C LEU A 184 8.35 22.70 12.84
N LYS A 185 8.80 23.89 12.45
CA LYS A 185 9.83 24.64 13.19
C LYS A 185 9.33 25.28 14.47
N LYS A 186 8.03 25.56 14.58
CA LYS A 186 7.40 26.25 15.71
C LYS A 186 6.73 25.30 16.71
N LEU A 187 7.00 23.99 16.64
CA LEU A 187 6.46 22.95 17.53
C LEU A 187 7.03 23.01 18.97
N SER A 188 7.12 24.19 19.56
CA SER A 188 7.49 24.41 20.97
C SER A 188 6.26 24.93 21.74
N GLY A 189 5.67 24.11 22.59
CA GLY A 189 4.49 24.46 23.41
C GLY A 189 3.28 23.56 23.16
N LEU A 190 2.07 24.10 23.33
CA LEU A 190 0.82 23.44 22.95
C LEU A 190 0.77 23.27 21.44
N ILE A 191 0.71 22.02 20.98
CA ILE A 191 0.73 21.67 19.56
C ILE A 191 -0.67 21.32 19.12
N ASP A 192 -1.22 22.13 18.22
CA ASP A 192 -2.48 21.81 17.54
C ASP A 192 -2.20 20.89 16.35
N ILE A 193 -2.48 19.60 16.53
CA ILE A 193 -2.34 18.57 15.50
C ILE A 193 -3.30 18.77 14.32
N SER A 194 -4.38 19.53 14.49
CA SER A 194 -5.35 19.80 13.42
C SER A 194 -4.74 20.61 12.27
N GLU A 195 -3.65 21.33 12.53
CA GLU A 195 -2.91 22.07 11.51
C GLU A 195 -2.28 21.19 10.43
N PHE A 196 -2.16 19.88 10.67
CA PHE A 196 -1.55 18.90 9.76
C PHE A 196 -2.59 18.08 8.96
N ARG A 197 -3.87 18.47 8.99
CA ARG A 197 -4.94 17.82 8.20
C ARG A 197 -4.69 17.81 6.68
N ASN A 198 -3.83 18.70 6.18
CA ASN A 198 -3.39 18.66 4.78
C ASN A 198 -2.68 17.35 4.39
N ALA A 199 -2.16 16.60 5.36
CA ALA A 199 -1.58 15.28 5.15
C ALA A 199 -2.57 14.31 4.49
N LYS A 200 -3.87 14.38 4.78
CA LYS A 200 -4.90 13.56 4.14
C LYS A 200 -4.93 13.77 2.62
N GLY A 201 -4.90 15.03 2.18
CA GLY A 201 -4.90 15.38 0.76
C GLY A 201 -3.65 14.86 0.05
N LEU A 202 -2.48 14.98 0.69
CA LEU A 202 -1.23 14.44 0.16
C LEU A 202 -1.23 12.91 0.13
N LEU A 203 -1.86 12.27 1.10
CA LEU A 203 -1.98 10.81 1.15
C LEU A 203 -2.83 10.34 -0.04
N SER A 204 -3.93 11.05 -0.34
CA SER A 204 -4.72 10.83 -1.56
C SER A 204 -3.95 11.07 -2.86
N GLU A 205 -3.06 12.05 -2.90
CA GLU A 205 -2.26 12.35 -4.09
C GLU A 205 -1.21 11.24 -4.38
N PHE A 206 -0.50 10.78 -3.36
CA PHE A 206 0.66 9.88 -3.55
C PHE A 206 0.37 8.40 -3.28
N PHE A 207 -0.72 8.09 -2.58
CA PHE A 207 -1.11 6.73 -2.20
C PHE A 207 -2.53 6.38 -2.64
N GLU A 208 -3.11 7.11 -3.60
CA GLU A 208 -4.46 6.89 -4.16
C GLU A 208 -4.79 5.40 -4.40
N PRO A 209 -3.91 4.57 -5.01
CA PRO A 209 -4.22 3.18 -5.30
C PRO A 209 -4.46 2.32 -4.06
N PHE A 210 -4.07 2.80 -2.88
CA PHE A 210 -4.18 2.07 -1.63
C PHE A 210 -5.31 2.58 -0.74
N ILE A 211 -5.97 3.71 -1.04
CA ILE A 211 -7.00 4.29 -0.18
C ILE A 211 -8.36 3.62 -0.40
N ILE A 212 -9.13 3.41 0.67
CA ILE A 212 -10.55 3.02 0.53
C ILE A 212 -11.33 4.21 -0.02
N LYS A 213 -11.91 4.04 -1.21
CA LYS A 213 -12.95 4.95 -1.72
C LYS A 213 -14.29 4.45 -1.19
N ASN A 214 -14.81 5.11 -0.14
CA ASN A 214 -16.18 4.92 0.33
C ASN A 214 -17.16 5.65 -0.59
#